data_AF-A0A4U9TLF9-F1
#
_entry.id   AF-A0A4U9TLF9-F1
#
_cell.length_a   1.000
_cell.length_b   1.000
_cell.length_c   1.000
_cell.angle_alpha   90.00
_cell.angle_beta   90.00
_cell.angle_gamma   90.00
#
_symmetry.space_group_name_H-M   'P 1'
#
loop_
_entity.id
_entity.type
_entity.pdbx_description
1 polymer ?
#
loop_
_entity_poly.entity_id
_entity_poly.type
_entity_poly.pdbx_seq_one_letter_code
_entity_poly.pdbx_strand_id
1 'polypeptide(L)'
;MLLPSATPYTPLKAQVDTLSLPLNLRLDTTAQELELARGSVAKRQFRVTEVRQLLLTIRDARGDILPTGASVHDEKGQLLGTLIGEGNLMLVNEDIGKVLRVRRVNMDECLVSYDVPTTFDPSVLYEERDAVCH
;
A
#
# COMPACT_ATOMS: atom_id res chain seq x y z
N MET A 1 16.76 -3.59 -18.26
CA MET A 1 16.22 -3.85 -19.62
C MET A 1 17.02 -3.03 -20.61
N LEU A 2 17.40 -3.61 -21.76
CA LEU A 2 18.07 -2.92 -22.86
C LEU A 2 17.09 -2.85 -24.03
N LEU A 3 16.92 -1.67 -24.62
CA LEU A 3 16.10 -1.47 -25.82
C LEU A 3 17.05 -1.37 -27.02
N PRO A 4 17.15 -2.42 -27.87
CA PRO A 4 18.17 -2.49 -28.92
C PRO A 4 17.86 -1.62 -30.15
N SER A 5 16.65 -1.07 -30.28
CA SER A 5 16.24 -0.27 -31.43
C SER A 5 15.51 1.01 -31.01
N ALA A 6 16.00 2.15 -31.48
CA ALA A 6 15.35 3.45 -31.36
C ALA A 6 15.58 4.25 -32.66
N THR A 7 14.53 4.85 -33.22
CA THR A 7 14.65 5.74 -34.39
C THR A 7 15.20 7.09 -33.96
N PRO A 8 16.32 7.56 -34.55
CA PRO A 8 16.90 8.85 -34.19
C PRO A 8 15.96 10.02 -34.49
N TYR A 9 16.01 11.06 -33.66
CA TYR A 9 15.28 12.33 -33.86
C TYR A 9 13.74 12.21 -33.90
N THR A 10 13.21 11.11 -33.37
CA THR A 10 11.78 10.92 -33.14
C THR A 10 11.53 10.63 -31.66
N PRO A 11 10.44 11.16 -31.06
CA PRO A 11 10.07 10.84 -29.70
C PRO A 11 9.76 9.34 -29.58
N LEU A 12 10.49 8.67 -28.68
CA LEU A 12 10.33 7.26 -28.37
C LEU A 12 9.65 7.13 -27.00
N LYS A 13 8.50 6.48 -26.93
CA LYS A 13 7.81 6.22 -25.66
C LYS A 13 8.24 4.88 -25.11
N ALA A 14 9.01 4.89 -24.02
CA ALA A 14 9.29 3.69 -23.24
C ALA A 14 8.17 3.51 -22.20
N GLN A 15 7.39 2.45 -22.34
CA GLN A 15 6.31 2.11 -21.41
C GLN A 15 6.67 0.82 -20.67
N VAL A 16 6.48 0.82 -19.35
CA VAL A 16 6.58 -0.39 -18.53
C VAL A 16 5.23 -1.08 -18.55
N ASP A 17 5.20 -2.35 -18.93
CA ASP A 17 3.99 -3.17 -18.87
C ASP A 17 3.64 -3.48 -17.42
N THR A 18 2.62 -2.78 -16.90
CA THR A 18 2.14 -2.92 -15.53
C THR A 18 1.40 -4.23 -15.27
N LEU A 19 1.05 -5.00 -16.32
CA LEU A 19 0.40 -6.31 -16.16
C LEU A 19 1.36 -7.41 -15.67
N SER A 20 2.67 -7.20 -15.86
CA SER A 20 3.72 -8.14 -15.43
C SER A 20 4.35 -7.78 -14.09
N LEU A 21 3.95 -6.65 -13.50
CA LEU A 21 4.49 -6.19 -12.23
C LEU A 21 3.76 -6.86 -11.08
N PRO A 22 4.49 -7.30 -10.04
CA PRO A 22 3.90 -7.56 -8.73
C PRO A 22 2.92 -6.46 -8.31
N LEU A 23 1.77 -6.88 -7.80
CA LEU A 23 0.65 -6.01 -7.44
C LEU A 23 0.99 -5.09 -6.25
N ASN A 24 2.02 -5.43 -5.49
CA ASN A 24 2.55 -4.64 -4.39
C ASN A 24 3.62 -3.60 -4.82
N LEU A 25 3.83 -3.36 -6.12
CA LEU A 25 4.80 -2.36 -6.59
C LEU A 25 4.11 -1.11 -7.13
N ARG A 26 4.50 0.05 -6.60
CA ARG A 26 4.10 1.35 -7.13
C ARG A 26 5.22 1.95 -7.97
N LEU A 27 4.89 2.28 -9.22
CA LEU A 27 5.76 3.01 -10.13
C LEU A 27 5.48 4.52 -10.05
N ASP A 28 6.53 5.33 -9.97
CA ASP A 28 6.39 6.80 -10.00
C ASP A 28 5.87 7.28 -11.37
N THR A 29 6.31 6.63 -12.46
CA THR A 29 5.84 6.91 -13.84
C THR A 29 5.81 5.62 -14.65
N THR A 30 4.72 5.35 -15.37
CA THR A 30 4.56 4.14 -16.20
C THR A 30 5.04 4.32 -17.65
N ALA A 31 5.27 5.56 -18.08
CA ALA A 31 5.83 5.89 -19.38
C ALA A 31 6.81 7.06 -19.28
N GLN A 32 7.90 6.98 -20.04
CA GLN A 32 8.81 8.10 -20.26
C GLN A 32 9.11 8.26 -21.74
N GLU A 33 9.12 9.50 -22.21
CA GLU A 33 9.51 9.86 -23.57
C GLU A 33 11.02 10.14 -23.63
N LEU A 34 11.65 9.69 -24.72
CA LEU A 34 13.05 9.92 -25.01
C LEU A 34 13.22 10.39 -26.44
N GLU A 35 14.02 11.42 -26.64
CA GLU A 35 14.56 11.78 -27.95
C GLU A 35 16.05 11.44 -27.97
N LEU A 36 16.46 10.61 -28.95
CA LEU A 36 17.83 10.12 -29.06
C LEU A 36 18.45 10.59 -30.37
N ALA A 37 19.69 11.07 -30.29
CA ALA A 37 20.51 11.36 -31.46
C ALA A 37 21.12 10.06 -32.01
N ARG A 38 21.59 10.08 -33.26
CA ARG A 38 22.25 8.92 -33.86
C ARG A 38 23.49 8.52 -33.03
N GLY A 39 23.54 7.26 -32.62
CA GLY A 39 24.68 6.70 -31.85
C GLY A 39 24.70 7.08 -30.37
N SER A 40 23.70 7.80 -29.86
CA SER A 40 23.60 8.12 -28.43
C SER A 40 23.04 6.94 -27.63
N VAL A 41 23.65 6.67 -26.47
CA VAL A 41 23.09 5.76 -25.46
C VAL A 41 22.45 6.61 -24.36
N ALA A 42 21.15 6.42 -24.12
CA ALA A 42 20.48 7.03 -22.98
C ALA A 42 20.13 6.00 -21.92
N LYS A 43 20.34 6.36 -20.66
CA LYS A 43 19.87 5.62 -19.49
C LYS A 43 18.61 6.30 -18.95
N ARG A 44 17.57 5.52 -18.69
CA ARG A 44 16.40 5.95 -17.91
C ARG A 44 16.21 5.01 -16.73
N GLN A 45 15.80 5.60 -15.62
CA GLN A 45 15.56 4.89 -14.38
C GLN A 45 14.08 5.01 -14.05
N PHE A 46 13.42 3.87 -13.95
CA PHE A 46 12.08 3.78 -13.38
C PHE A 46 12.25 3.46 -11.90
N ARG A 47 11.84 4.39 -11.04
CA ARG A 47 11.84 4.14 -9.60
C ARG A 47 10.63 3.27 -9.28
N VAL A 48 10.88 2.17 -8.61
CA VAL A 48 9.87 1.23 -8.13
C VAL A 48 9.90 1.28 -6.61
N THR A 49 8.76 1.49 -5.99
CA THR A 49 8.61 1.46 -4.54
C THR A 49 7.69 0.30 -4.17
N GLU A 50 8.18 -0.61 -3.32
CA GLU A 50 7.33 -1.63 -2.71
C GLU A 50 6.34 -0.96 -1.77
N VAL A 51 5.06 -1.23 -1.97
CA VAL A 51 3.97 -0.77 -1.11
C VAL A 51 3.38 -1.99 -0.43
N ARG A 52 3.47 -2.00 0.90
CA ARG A 52 2.88 -3.03 1.75
C ARG A 52 1.52 -2.55 2.21
N GLN A 53 0.50 -3.36 2.01
CA GLN A 53 -0.87 -3.07 2.43
C GLN A 53 -1.38 -4.23 3.28
N LEU A 54 -1.96 -3.91 4.44
CA LEU A 54 -2.55 -4.87 5.36
C LEU A 54 -3.99 -4.45 5.64
N LEU A 55 -4.93 -5.29 5.24
CA LEU A 55 -6.34 -5.15 5.56
C LEU A 55 -6.61 -5.89 6.88
N LEU A 56 -6.97 -5.12 7.90
CA LEU A 56 -7.38 -5.65 9.19
C LEU A 56 -8.89 -5.70 9.30
N THR A 57 -9.45 -6.82 9.75
CA THR A 57 -10.85 -6.90 10.17
C THR A 57 -10.91 -6.85 11.69
N ILE A 58 -11.37 -5.72 12.23
CA ILE A 58 -11.36 -5.47 13.68
C ILE A 58 -12.66 -5.92 14.33
N ARG A 59 -12.53 -6.80 15.31
CA ARG A 59 -13.61 -7.32 16.14
C ARG A 59 -13.41 -6.92 17.58
N ASP A 60 -14.50 -6.78 18.33
CA ASP A 60 -14.42 -6.57 19.77
C ASP A 60 -14.03 -7.87 20.52
N ALA A 61 -13.81 -7.77 21.82
CA ALA A 61 -13.49 -8.92 22.67
C ALA A 61 -14.60 -10.00 22.72
N ARG A 62 -15.81 -9.72 22.22
CA ARG A 62 -16.94 -10.66 22.12
C ARG A 62 -17.03 -11.31 20.74
N GLY A 63 -16.21 -10.87 19.78
CA GLY A 63 -16.19 -11.33 18.39
C GLY A 63 -17.10 -10.53 17.45
N ASP A 64 -17.78 -9.51 17.97
CA ASP A 64 -18.66 -8.64 17.20
C ASP A 64 -17.83 -7.65 16.36
N ILE A 65 -18.30 -7.38 15.15
CA ILE A 65 -17.62 -6.47 14.22
C ILE A 65 -17.72 -5.03 14.73
N LEU A 66 -16.61 -4.31 14.72
CA LEU A 66 -16.63 -2.90 15.07
C LEU A 66 -17.39 -2.08 14.01
N PRO A 67 -18.24 -1.14 14.43
CA PRO A 67 -19.04 -0.35 13.50
C PRO A 67 -18.15 0.58 12.67
N THR A 68 -18.57 0.80 11.43
CA THR A 68 -17.93 1.76 10.51
C THR A 68 -17.91 3.17 11.08
N GLY A 69 -16.89 3.93 10.70
CA GLY A 69 -16.76 5.33 11.09
C GLY A 69 -16.00 5.55 12.40
N ALA A 70 -15.55 4.49 13.07
CA ALA A 70 -14.63 4.62 14.20
C ALA A 70 -13.24 5.04 13.71
N SER A 71 -12.64 6.04 14.35
CA SER A 71 -11.32 6.56 13.98
C SER A 71 -10.23 5.73 14.66
N VAL A 72 -9.21 5.36 13.89
CA VAL A 72 -8.07 4.59 14.39
C VAL A 72 -6.84 5.49 14.42
N HIS A 73 -6.25 5.58 15.60
CA HIS A 73 -5.09 6.42 15.89
C HIS A 73 -3.90 5.57 16.30
N ASP A 74 -2.70 6.10 16.12
CA ASP A 74 -1.49 5.50 16.68
C ASP A 74 -1.30 5.85 18.17
N GLU A 75 -0.20 5.38 18.75
CA GLU A 75 0.16 5.70 20.14
C GLU A 75 0.35 7.21 20.38
N LYS A 76 0.74 7.96 19.36
CA LYS A 76 0.98 9.41 19.42
C LYS A 76 -0.29 10.22 19.17
N GLY A 77 -1.42 9.56 18.90
CA GLY A 77 -2.70 10.20 18.56
C GLY A 77 -2.83 10.61 17.08
N GLN A 78 -1.86 10.27 16.23
CA GLN A 78 -1.93 10.49 14.80
C GLN A 78 -3.04 9.61 14.21
N LEU A 79 -3.93 10.21 13.41
CA LEU A 79 -4.96 9.47 12.70
C LEU A 79 -4.32 8.59 11.63
N LEU A 80 -4.49 7.27 11.76
CA LEU A 80 -4.04 6.29 10.78
C LEU A 80 -5.15 5.97 9.76
N GLY A 81 -6.41 6.02 10.19
CA GLY A 81 -7.53 5.78 9.30
C GLY A 81 -8.87 5.68 10.02
N THR A 82 -9.86 5.14 9.32
CA THR A 82 -11.22 4.96 9.84
C THR A 82 -11.72 3.58 9.43
N LEU A 83 -12.51 2.94 10.29
CA LEU A 83 -13.12 1.65 9.96
C LEU A 83 -14.15 1.80 8.84
N ILE A 84 -14.08 0.93 7.84
CA ILE A 84 -14.95 0.88 6.67
C ILE A 84 -15.66 -0.48 6.57
N GLY A 85 -16.83 -0.51 5.92
CA GLY A 85 -17.59 -1.75 5.65
C GLY A 85 -17.88 -2.58 6.89
N GLU A 86 -17.23 -3.73 7.03
CA GLU A 86 -17.42 -4.67 8.13
C GLU A 86 -16.28 -4.59 9.14
N GLY A 87 -16.00 -3.39 9.65
CA GLY A 87 -14.94 -3.16 10.64
C GLY A 87 -13.53 -3.24 10.05
N ASN A 88 -13.40 -2.99 8.75
CA ASN A 88 -12.14 -3.12 8.04
C ASN A 88 -11.28 -1.86 8.18
N LEU A 89 -9.96 -2.02 8.34
CA LEU A 89 -8.97 -0.95 8.36
C LEU A 89 -7.84 -1.30 7.41
N MET A 90 -7.46 -0.38 6.52
CA MET A 90 -6.28 -0.54 5.67
C MET A 90 -5.08 0.16 6.29
N LEU A 91 -4.01 -0.58 6.58
CA LEU A 91 -2.71 -0.06 6.99
C LEU A 91 -1.74 -0.13 5.82
N VAL A 92 -0.86 0.87 5.70
CA VAL A 92 0.09 0.95 4.58
C VAL A 92 1.49 1.22 5.10
N ASN A 93 2.46 0.46 4.60
CA ASN A 93 3.89 0.65 4.86
C ASN A 93 4.23 0.79 6.35
N GLU A 94 4.61 1.99 6.78
CA GLU A 94 5.06 2.30 8.13
C GLU A 94 3.96 2.20 9.19
N ASP A 95 2.69 2.22 8.77
CA ASP A 95 1.56 2.10 9.70
C ASP A 95 1.35 0.66 10.17
N ILE A 96 1.93 -0.30 9.46
CA ILE A 96 1.88 -1.72 9.78
C ILE A 96 2.83 -1.99 10.96
N GLY A 97 2.29 -2.60 12.02
CA GLY A 97 3.03 -2.91 13.25
C GLY A 97 3.03 -1.79 14.29
N LYS A 98 2.35 -0.66 14.02
CA LYS A 98 2.08 0.34 15.05
C LYS A 98 0.99 -0.14 16.01
N VAL A 99 1.06 0.34 17.24
CA VAL A 99 -0.05 0.21 18.21
C VAL A 99 -1.23 1.02 17.69
N LEU A 100 -2.41 0.41 17.60
CA LEU A 100 -3.62 1.06 17.12
C LEU A 100 -4.60 1.25 18.27
N ARG A 101 -5.19 2.43 18.33
CA ARG A 101 -6.20 2.84 19.29
C ARG A 101 -7.46 3.24 18.54
N VAL A 102 -8.55 2.52 18.75
CA VAL A 102 -9.84 2.88 18.14
C VAL A 102 -10.56 3.86 19.07
N ARG A 103 -10.95 5.01 18.52
CA ARG A 103 -11.74 6.03 19.18
C ARG A 103 -13.07 6.19 18.49
N ARG A 104 -14.15 6.23 19.27
CA ARG A 104 -15.50 6.44 18.79
C ARG A 104 -16.25 7.39 19.72
N VAL A 105 -17.23 8.10 19.16
CA VAL A 105 -18.19 8.88 19.93
C VAL A 105 -18.95 7.93 20.89
N ASN A 106 -18.90 8.23 22.19
CA ASN A 106 -19.56 7.48 23.27
C ASN A 106 -19.02 6.07 23.56
N MET A 107 -17.78 5.76 23.21
CA MET A 107 -17.09 4.56 23.67
C MET A 107 -15.71 4.89 24.19
N ASP A 108 -15.24 4.09 25.15
CA ASP A 108 -13.86 4.13 25.61
C ASP A 108 -12.90 3.76 24.47
N GLU A 109 -11.70 4.28 24.56
CA GLU A 109 -10.62 3.94 23.65
C GLU A 109 -10.28 2.45 23.80
N CYS A 110 -10.24 1.71 22.70
CA CYS A 110 -9.82 0.31 22.72
C CYS A 110 -8.48 0.12 22.04
N LEU A 111 -7.71 -0.86 22.53
CA LEU A 111 -6.39 -1.18 21.99
C LEU A 111 -6.49 -2.40 21.09
N VAL A 112 -6.01 -2.25 19.85
CA VAL A 112 -6.10 -3.31 18.84
C VAL A 112 -4.85 -4.17 18.88
N SER A 113 -5.05 -5.48 19.04
CA SER A 113 -4.02 -6.51 18.87
C SER A 113 -4.22 -7.23 17.54
N TYR A 114 -3.14 -7.32 16.76
CA TYR A 114 -3.13 -7.98 15.46
C TYR A 114 -1.73 -8.49 15.14
N ASP A 115 -1.65 -9.53 14.31
CA ASP A 115 -0.39 -10.09 13.86
C ASP A 115 0.09 -9.41 12.58
N VAL A 116 1.36 -9.00 12.57
CA VAL A 116 2.01 -8.44 11.38
C VAL A 116 2.63 -9.57 10.56
N PRO A 117 2.28 -9.73 9.27
CA PRO A 117 2.91 -10.73 8.43
C PRO A 117 4.40 -10.42 8.25
N THR A 118 5.24 -11.45 8.37
CA THR A 118 6.70 -11.35 8.17
C THR A 118 7.08 -11.17 6.70
N THR A 119 6.20 -11.59 5.80
CA THR A 119 6.37 -11.54 4.34
C THR A 119 5.05 -11.13 3.71
N PHE A 120 5.10 -10.19 2.76
CA PHE A 120 3.95 -9.79 1.95
C PHE A 120 4.06 -10.47 0.59
N ASP A 121 3.00 -11.16 0.16
CA ASP A 121 2.98 -11.81 -1.14
C ASP A 121 2.95 -10.76 -2.26
N PRO A 122 3.94 -10.74 -3.17
CA PRO A 122 3.99 -9.79 -4.29
C PRO A 122 2.84 -9.97 -5.31
N SER A 123 2.13 -11.09 -5.26
CA SER A 123 1.02 -11.42 -6.16
C SER A 123 -0.35 -10.98 -5.65
N VAL A 124 -0.43 -10.35 -4.47
CA VAL A 124 -1.68 -9.79 -3.92
C VAL A 124 -1.55 -8.28 -3.70
N LEU A 125 -2.69 -7.58 -3.72
CA LEU A 125 -2.74 -6.13 -3.47
C LEU A 125 -2.57 -5.80 -1.98
N TYR A 126 -3.12 -6.64 -1.12
CA TYR A 126 -3.07 -6.50 0.33
C TYR A 126 -3.12 -7.87 0.98
N GLU A 127 -2.52 -7.97 2.16
CA GLU A 127 -2.66 -9.12 3.06
C GLU A 127 -3.88 -8.91 3.95
N GLU A 128 -4.55 -9.99 4.34
CA GLU A 128 -5.71 -9.93 5.24
C GLU A 128 -5.38 -10.55 6.60
N ARG A 129 -5.75 -9.87 7.69
CA ARG A 129 -5.59 -10.35 9.07
C ARG A 129 -6.78 -9.95 9.94
N ASP A 130 -7.14 -10.82 10.87
CA ASP A 130 -8.08 -10.47 11.93
C ASP A 130 -7.36 -9.67 13.02
N ALA A 131 -8.11 -8.79 13.68
CA ALA A 131 -7.63 -7.98 14.78
C ALA A 131 -8.67 -7.93 15.90
N VAL A 132 -8.20 -7.90 17.14
CA VAL A 132 -9.07 -7.86 18.34
C VAL A 132 -8.86 -6.57 19.09
N CYS A 133 -9.97 -5.89 19.38
CA CYS A 133 -10.06 -4.67 20.16
C CYS A 133 -10.38 -5.04 21.62
N HIS A 134 -9.46 -4.69 22.53
CA HIS A 134 -9.54 -4.93 23.97
C HIS A 134 -9.88 -3.66 24.74
#